data_AF-A0A542I638-F1
#
_entry.id   AF-A0A542I638-F1
#
_cell.length_a   1.000
_cell.length_b   1.000
_cell.length_c   1.000
_cell.angle_alpha   90.00
_cell.angle_beta   90.00
_cell.angle_gamma   90.00
#
_symmetry.space_group_name_H-M   'P 1'
#
loop_
_entity.id
_entity.type
_entity.pdbx_description
1 polymer ?
#
loop_
_entity_poly.entity_id
_entity_poly.type
_entity_poly.pdbx_seq_one_letter_code
_entity_poly.pdbx_strand_id
1 'polypeptide(L)'
;MDTSAPVRILTVCTGNICRSPVAERLLQAGLDQVVPGGFQVSSAGTRALVGEPMQPISADIVRTFGGNPDGFAARQLTPRILRGVDLVLTMTSGHRGEVLQLDASLLKRTFTIREFARMLNVLDQRAAENNSQPAASAQEAASDDESRLAANAALWRGLPARAAGVRHLSLPADPAENDIVDPYRRSPEVYREMEDQLAPAIVSILRHARLNAPVSPDAAQL
;
A
#
# COMPACT_ATOMS: atom_id res chain seq x y z
N MET A 1 19.75 -3.86 -13.06
CA MET A 1 18.33 -3.55 -12.78
C MET A 1 18.27 -2.07 -12.49
N ASP A 2 17.37 -1.35 -13.13
CA ASP A 2 17.17 0.08 -12.86
C ASP A 2 16.78 0.27 -11.39
N THR A 3 17.70 0.81 -10.61
CA THR A 3 17.53 1.01 -9.17
C THR A 3 16.58 2.16 -8.87
N SER A 4 16.38 3.09 -9.83
CA SER A 4 15.49 4.25 -9.73
C SER A 4 14.04 3.94 -10.13
N ALA A 5 13.79 2.79 -10.75
CA ALA A 5 12.46 2.39 -11.18
C ALA A 5 11.44 2.44 -10.00
N PRO A 6 10.20 2.89 -10.25
CA PRO A 6 9.20 3.05 -9.21
C PRO A 6 8.91 1.73 -8.50
N VAL A 7 8.60 1.84 -7.20
CA VAL A 7 8.15 0.72 -6.38
C VAL A 7 6.77 0.29 -6.85
N ARG A 8 6.61 -0.99 -7.18
CA ARG A 8 5.34 -1.54 -7.68
C ARG A 8 4.52 -2.13 -6.55
N ILE A 9 3.38 -1.50 -6.25
CA ILE A 9 2.42 -1.95 -5.25
C ILE A 9 1.17 -2.47 -5.97
N LEU A 10 0.73 -3.68 -5.64
CA LEU A 10 -0.50 -4.28 -6.16
C LEU A 10 -1.53 -4.43 -5.04
N THR A 11 -2.72 -3.84 -5.21
CA THR A 11 -3.85 -4.07 -4.30
C THR A 11 -4.80 -5.14 -4.87
N VAL A 12 -5.30 -6.06 -4.05
CA VAL A 12 -6.10 -7.21 -4.55
C VAL A 12 -7.39 -7.41 -3.76
N CYS A 13 -8.51 -7.46 -4.47
CA CYS A 13 -9.81 -7.89 -3.94
C CYS A 13 -10.48 -8.92 -4.87
N THR A 14 -11.78 -9.16 -4.71
CA THR A 14 -12.50 -10.14 -5.53
C THR A 14 -12.80 -9.58 -6.93
N GLY A 15 -13.71 -8.60 -7.02
CA GLY A 15 -14.24 -8.09 -8.28
C GLY A 15 -13.42 -6.98 -8.93
N ASN A 16 -12.45 -6.41 -8.22
CA ASN A 16 -11.67 -5.24 -8.64
C ASN A 16 -12.50 -4.01 -9.03
N ILE A 17 -13.61 -3.78 -8.32
CA ILE A 17 -14.50 -2.63 -8.56
C ILE A 17 -14.82 -1.82 -7.29
N CYS A 18 -14.58 -2.36 -6.08
CA CYS A 18 -14.86 -1.69 -4.81
C CYS A 18 -13.58 -1.42 -4.00
N ARG A 19 -13.14 -2.41 -3.22
CA ARG A 19 -12.07 -2.28 -2.21
C ARG A 19 -10.67 -2.01 -2.79
N SER A 20 -10.18 -2.87 -3.70
CA SER A 20 -8.83 -2.70 -4.25
C SER A 20 -8.66 -1.45 -5.12
N PRO A 21 -9.65 -1.02 -5.92
CA PRO A 21 -9.56 0.26 -6.62
C PRO A 21 -9.51 1.47 -5.69
N VAL A 22 -10.28 1.49 -4.60
CA VAL A 22 -10.19 2.56 -3.59
C VAL A 22 -8.77 2.62 -3.01
N ALA A 23 -8.23 1.47 -2.59
CA ALA A 23 -6.87 1.40 -2.08
C ALA A 23 -5.83 1.86 -3.11
N GLU A 24 -5.97 1.46 -4.39
CA GLU A 24 -5.07 1.90 -5.46
C GLU A 24 -5.06 3.41 -5.63
N ARG A 25 -6.24 4.01 -5.84
CA ARG A 25 -6.33 5.44 -6.20
C ARG A 25 -5.86 6.33 -5.06
N LEU A 26 -6.19 5.97 -3.82
CA LEU A 26 -5.81 6.76 -2.65
C LEU A 26 -4.33 6.57 -2.27
N LEU A 27 -3.79 5.35 -2.38
CA LEU A 27 -2.35 5.13 -2.17
C LEU A 27 -1.54 5.84 -3.25
N GLN A 28 -1.92 5.74 -4.54
CA GLN A 28 -1.21 6.44 -5.61
C GLN A 28 -1.19 7.95 -5.37
N ALA A 29 -2.37 8.55 -5.18
CA ALA A 29 -2.49 9.98 -4.94
C ALA A 29 -1.68 10.44 -3.72
N GLY A 30 -1.73 9.69 -2.61
CA GLY A 30 -0.98 10.02 -1.41
C GLY A 30 0.53 9.85 -1.56
N LEU A 31 0.98 8.78 -2.23
CA LEU A 31 2.40 8.48 -2.43
C LEU A 31 3.07 9.42 -3.44
N ASP A 32 2.34 9.88 -4.46
CA ASP A 32 2.82 10.88 -5.41
C ASP A 32 3.14 12.22 -4.72
N GLN A 33 2.44 12.56 -3.64
CA GLN A 33 2.75 13.75 -2.82
C GLN A 33 3.99 13.56 -1.94
N VAL A 34 4.44 12.32 -1.71
CA VAL A 34 5.59 12.02 -0.85
C VAL A 34 6.87 11.90 -1.67
N VAL A 35 6.85 11.06 -2.71
CA VAL A 35 7.97 10.88 -3.65
C VAL A 35 7.37 10.81 -5.06
N PRO A 36 7.25 11.95 -5.77
CA PRO A 36 6.76 11.98 -7.14
C PRO A 36 7.53 11.00 -8.03
N GLY A 37 6.84 10.13 -8.76
CA GLY A 37 7.46 9.12 -9.62
C GLY A 37 8.13 7.95 -8.87
N GLY A 38 8.10 7.94 -7.53
CA GLY A 38 8.70 6.88 -6.71
C GLY A 38 7.86 5.61 -6.63
N PHE A 39 6.58 5.68 -7.00
CA PHE A 39 5.61 4.59 -6.82
C PHE A 39 4.73 4.39 -8.04
N GLN A 40 4.40 3.13 -8.29
CA GLN A 40 3.36 2.71 -9.22
C GLN A 40 2.42 1.77 -8.46
N VAL A 41 1.25 2.27 -8.11
CA VAL A 41 0.18 1.52 -7.48
C VAL A 41 -0.80 1.08 -8.55
N SER A 42 -1.23 -0.18 -8.48
CA SER A 42 -2.24 -0.73 -9.36
C SER A 42 -3.09 -1.76 -8.61
N SER A 43 -4.28 -2.10 -9.10
CA SER A 43 -5.17 -3.09 -8.45
C SER A 43 -5.57 -4.21 -9.39
N ALA A 44 -5.92 -5.38 -8.86
CA ALA A 44 -6.49 -6.48 -9.63
C ALA A 44 -7.53 -7.27 -8.81
N GLY A 45 -8.28 -8.12 -9.50
CA GLY A 45 -9.36 -8.92 -8.91
C GLY A 45 -9.14 -10.40 -9.13
N THR A 46 -9.35 -11.21 -8.10
CA THR A 46 -9.21 -12.67 -8.21
C THR A 46 -10.36 -13.31 -9.00
N ARG A 47 -11.52 -12.65 -9.02
CA ARG A 47 -12.68 -12.92 -9.86
C ARG A 47 -13.17 -11.58 -10.43
N ALA A 48 -12.34 -10.93 -11.23
CA ALA A 48 -12.56 -9.55 -11.64
C ALA A 48 -13.76 -9.42 -12.57
N LEU A 49 -14.49 -8.31 -12.44
CA LEU A 49 -15.48 -7.89 -13.42
C LEU A 49 -14.78 -7.12 -14.54
N VAL A 50 -14.01 -7.82 -15.38
CA VAL A 50 -13.06 -7.21 -16.32
C VAL A 50 -13.72 -6.15 -17.22
N GLY A 51 -13.11 -4.97 -17.29
CA GLY A 51 -13.58 -3.84 -18.09
C GLY A 51 -14.59 -2.94 -17.40
N GLU A 52 -15.20 -3.40 -16.29
CA GLU A 52 -16.15 -2.58 -15.55
C GLU A 52 -15.46 -1.39 -14.84
N PRO A 53 -16.14 -0.24 -14.73
CA PRO A 53 -15.66 0.87 -13.93
C PRO A 53 -15.73 0.55 -12.44
N MET A 54 -15.17 1.45 -11.61
CA MET A 54 -15.38 1.40 -10.18
C MET A 54 -16.88 1.48 -9.85
N GLN A 55 -17.30 0.80 -8.78
CA GLN A 55 -18.65 0.99 -8.23
C GLN A 55 -18.86 2.47 -7.86
N PRO A 56 -20.03 3.06 -8.16
CA PRO A 56 -20.26 4.49 -7.95
C PRO A 56 -19.92 4.97 -6.52
N ILE A 57 -20.38 4.26 -5.49
CA ILE A 57 -20.09 4.59 -4.09
C ILE A 57 -18.58 4.54 -3.81
N SER A 58 -17.88 3.55 -4.37
CA SER A 58 -16.41 3.47 -4.25
C SER A 58 -15.69 4.59 -5.00
N ALA A 59 -16.21 5.03 -6.15
CA ALA A 59 -15.69 6.18 -6.87
C ALA A 59 -15.90 7.49 -6.07
N ASP A 60 -17.04 7.63 -5.40
CA ASP A 60 -17.33 8.79 -4.54
C ASP A 60 -16.43 8.83 -3.31
N ILE A 61 -16.14 7.68 -2.69
CA ILE A 61 -15.12 7.58 -1.63
C ILE A 61 -13.77 8.08 -2.16
N VAL A 62 -13.33 7.61 -3.34
CA VAL A 62 -12.07 8.06 -3.94
C VAL A 62 -12.04 9.58 -4.13
N ARG A 63 -13.10 10.18 -4.68
CA ARG A 63 -13.19 11.65 -4.85
C ARG A 63 -13.14 12.39 -3.52
N THR A 64 -13.88 11.90 -2.52
CA THR A 64 -13.97 12.51 -1.19
C THR A 64 -12.60 12.59 -0.51
N PHE A 65 -11.76 11.57 -0.69
CA PHE A 65 -10.41 11.53 -0.14
C PHE A 65 -9.32 12.06 -1.10
N GLY A 66 -9.71 12.79 -2.15
CA GLY A 66 -8.77 13.51 -3.03
C GLY A 66 -8.09 12.66 -4.11
N GLY A 67 -8.58 11.45 -4.37
CA GLY A 67 -8.15 10.62 -5.50
C GLY A 67 -8.99 10.85 -6.76
N ASN A 68 -8.54 10.26 -7.87
CA ASN A 68 -9.26 10.29 -9.15
C ASN A 68 -9.77 8.88 -9.53
N PRO A 69 -11.10 8.66 -9.65
CA PRO A 69 -11.65 7.37 -10.06
C PRO A 69 -11.68 7.17 -11.58
N ASP A 70 -11.50 8.23 -12.37
CA ASP A 70 -11.75 8.22 -13.81
C ASP A 70 -10.74 7.35 -14.58
N GLY A 71 -11.18 6.84 -15.73
CA GLY A 71 -10.38 5.94 -16.57
C GLY A 71 -10.06 4.58 -15.92
N PHE A 72 -10.72 4.24 -14.81
CA PHE A 72 -10.56 2.93 -14.18
C PHE A 72 -11.29 1.85 -14.98
N ALA A 73 -10.61 0.73 -15.19
CA ALA A 73 -11.22 -0.49 -15.72
C ALA A 73 -10.69 -1.69 -14.92
N ALA A 74 -11.62 -2.48 -14.37
CA ALA A 74 -11.26 -3.65 -13.58
C ALA A 74 -10.50 -4.68 -14.43
N ARG A 75 -9.55 -5.38 -13.80
CA ARG A 75 -8.69 -6.37 -14.46
C ARG A 75 -8.51 -7.63 -13.63
N GLN A 76 -8.46 -8.76 -14.31
CA GLN A 76 -8.26 -10.07 -13.72
C GLN A 76 -6.82 -10.23 -13.22
N LEU A 77 -6.68 -10.69 -11.98
CA LEU A 77 -5.40 -11.09 -11.42
C LEU A 77 -4.87 -12.29 -12.21
N THR A 78 -3.63 -12.16 -12.68
CA THR A 78 -2.92 -13.20 -13.43
C THR A 78 -1.47 -13.28 -12.96
N PRO A 79 -0.76 -14.41 -13.18
CA PRO A 79 0.67 -14.49 -12.91
C PRO A 79 1.48 -13.40 -13.62
N ARG A 80 1.06 -12.96 -14.82
CA ARG A 80 1.70 -11.88 -15.56
C ARG A 80 1.67 -10.54 -14.81
N ILE A 81 0.56 -10.21 -14.13
CA ILE A 81 0.43 -8.98 -13.33
C ILE A 81 1.32 -9.04 -12.09
N LEU A 82 1.49 -10.22 -11.51
CA LEU A 82 2.33 -10.42 -10.33
C LEU A 82 3.83 -10.24 -10.61
N ARG A 83 4.26 -10.35 -11.87
CA ARG A 83 5.68 -10.25 -12.24
C ARG A 83 6.28 -8.89 -11.88
N GLY A 84 7.28 -8.94 -11.00
CA GLY A 84 8.05 -7.77 -10.59
C GLY A 84 7.32 -6.86 -9.61
N VAL A 85 6.19 -7.29 -9.04
CA VAL A 85 5.56 -6.58 -7.93
C VAL A 85 6.48 -6.63 -6.71
N ASP A 86 6.70 -5.47 -6.08
CA ASP A 86 7.54 -5.33 -4.90
C ASP A 86 6.73 -5.60 -3.62
N LEU A 87 5.43 -5.26 -3.62
CA LEU A 87 4.51 -5.43 -2.50
C LEU A 87 3.08 -5.72 -2.99
N VAL A 88 2.44 -6.75 -2.42
CA VAL A 88 1.02 -7.06 -2.65
C VAL A 88 0.22 -6.82 -1.36
N LEU A 89 -0.82 -6.00 -1.45
CA LEU A 89 -1.74 -5.66 -0.36
C LEU A 89 -3.13 -6.20 -0.66
N THR A 90 -3.53 -7.26 0.04
CA THR A 90 -4.82 -7.89 -0.17
C THR A 90 -5.89 -7.34 0.78
N MET A 91 -7.15 -7.41 0.36
CA MET A 91 -8.27 -6.95 1.21
C MET A 91 -8.70 -7.99 2.24
N THR A 92 -8.35 -9.26 2.03
CA THR A 92 -8.64 -10.35 2.97
C THR A 92 -7.52 -11.38 2.96
N SER A 93 -7.51 -12.24 3.97
CA SER A 93 -6.62 -13.39 4.08
C SER A 93 -6.89 -14.43 2.98
N GLY A 94 -8.16 -14.55 2.55
CA GLY A 94 -8.52 -15.38 1.39
C GLY A 94 -7.89 -14.89 0.09
N HIS A 95 -7.94 -13.58 -0.18
CA HIS A 95 -7.26 -12.99 -1.33
C HIS A 95 -5.74 -13.20 -1.29
N ARG A 96 -5.15 -13.16 -0.08
CA ARG A 96 -3.72 -13.49 0.10
C ARG A 96 -3.45 -14.94 -0.30
N GLY A 97 -4.31 -15.88 0.10
CA GLY A 97 -4.23 -17.27 -0.36
C GLY A 97 -4.29 -17.40 -1.88
N GLU A 98 -5.25 -16.73 -2.53
CA GLU A 98 -5.42 -16.76 -3.99
C GLU A 98 -4.21 -16.16 -4.74
N VAL A 99 -3.56 -15.10 -4.21
CA VAL A 99 -2.29 -14.58 -4.76
C VAL A 99 -1.17 -15.63 -4.65
N LEU A 100 -1.03 -16.27 -3.50
CA LEU A 100 0.05 -17.24 -3.25
C LEU A 100 -0.14 -18.56 -4.00
N GLN A 101 -1.37 -18.90 -4.39
CA GLN A 101 -1.64 -20.00 -5.31
C GLN A 101 -1.14 -19.71 -6.74
N LEU A 102 -1.19 -18.44 -7.17
CA LEU A 102 -0.66 -18.03 -8.48
C LEU A 102 0.86 -17.88 -8.49
N ASP A 103 1.44 -17.39 -7.39
CA ASP A 103 2.89 -17.24 -7.22
C ASP A 103 3.31 -17.33 -5.74
N ALA A 104 3.81 -18.50 -5.35
CA ALA A 104 4.27 -18.76 -3.99
C ALA A 104 5.54 -17.97 -3.60
N SER A 105 6.31 -17.48 -4.58
CA SER A 105 7.53 -16.70 -4.30
C SER A 105 7.21 -15.35 -3.61
N LEU A 106 5.97 -14.88 -3.74
CA LEU A 106 5.48 -13.64 -3.13
C LEU A 106 5.08 -13.79 -1.66
N LEU A 107 5.32 -14.94 -1.02
CA LEU A 107 4.97 -15.20 0.40
C LEU A 107 5.46 -14.10 1.35
N LYS A 108 6.70 -13.61 1.13
CA LYS A 108 7.34 -12.57 1.95
C LYS A 108 6.97 -11.14 1.54
N ARG A 109 6.17 -10.97 0.48
CA ARG A 109 5.77 -9.68 -0.10
C ARG A 109 4.26 -9.48 -0.15
N THR A 110 3.48 -10.43 0.38
CA THR A 110 2.02 -10.40 0.35
C THR A 110 1.45 -10.37 1.75
N PHE A 111 0.65 -9.34 2.04
CA PHE A 111 0.03 -9.08 3.34
C PHE A 111 -1.41 -8.62 3.13
N THR A 112 -2.27 -8.78 4.14
CA THR A 112 -3.51 -7.98 4.12
C THR A 112 -3.16 -6.53 4.43
N ILE A 113 -3.91 -5.58 3.87
CA ILE A 113 -3.57 -4.16 4.04
C ILE A 113 -3.62 -3.69 5.50
N ARG A 114 -4.57 -4.22 6.28
CA ARG A 114 -4.71 -3.92 7.73
C ARG A 114 -3.58 -4.53 8.54
N GLU A 115 -3.17 -5.76 8.22
CA GLU A 115 -2.00 -6.40 8.83
C GLU A 115 -0.73 -5.59 8.57
N PHE A 116 -0.52 -5.21 7.31
CA PHE A 116 0.64 -4.43 6.89
C PHE A 116 0.72 -3.09 7.63
N ALA A 117 -0.39 -2.35 7.68
CA ALA A 117 -0.48 -1.09 8.40
C ALA A 117 -0.10 -1.22 9.89
N ARG A 118 -0.56 -2.29 10.58
CA ARG A 118 -0.16 -2.54 11.98
C ARG A 118 1.34 -2.80 12.13
N MET A 119 1.94 -3.58 11.22
CA MET A 119 3.39 -3.81 11.23
C MET A 119 4.18 -2.51 11.01
N LEU A 120 3.71 -1.62 10.12
CA LEU A 120 4.35 -0.32 9.91
C LEU A 120 4.31 0.54 11.17
N ASN A 121 3.18 0.56 11.90
CA ASN A 121 3.08 1.30 13.15
C ASN A 121 4.12 0.81 14.19
N VAL A 122 4.34 -0.51 14.29
CA VAL A 122 5.38 -1.08 15.18
C VAL A 122 6.78 -0.66 14.73
N LEU A 123 7.07 -0.68 13.43
CA LEU A 123 8.36 -0.25 12.91
C LEU A 123 8.62 1.24 13.19
N ASP A 124 7.62 2.09 12.97
CA ASP A 124 7.71 3.53 13.20
C ASP A 124 7.92 3.85 14.68
N GLN A 125 7.22 3.16 15.58
CA GLN A 125 7.37 3.33 17.03
C GLN A 125 8.78 2.97 17.50
N ARG A 126 9.29 1.81 17.08
CA ARG A 126 10.66 1.37 17.40
C ARG A 126 11.73 2.33 16.86
N ALA A 127 11.52 2.87 15.66
CA ALA A 127 12.43 3.87 15.11
C ALA A 127 12.43 5.16 15.95
N ALA A 128 11.27 5.61 16.40
CA ALA A 128 11.16 6.78 17.28
C ALA A 128 11.84 6.55 18.65
N GLU A 129 11.65 5.37 19.26
CA GLU A 129 12.28 4.99 20.53
C GLU A 129 13.81 4.94 20.41
N ASN A 130 14.34 4.34 19.33
CA ASN A 130 15.78 4.25 19.11
C ASN A 130 16.42 5.61 18.81
N ASN A 131 15.70 6.51 18.12
CA ASN A 131 16.15 7.88 17.84
C ASN A 131 15.97 8.85 19.02
N SER A 132 15.38 8.40 20.13
CA SER A 132 15.26 9.17 21.38
C SER A 132 16.59 9.23 22.17
N GLN A 133 17.61 8.51 21.72
CA GLN A 133 19.00 8.64 22.16
C GLN A 133 19.75 9.57 21.18
N PRO A 134 20.59 10.51 21.65
CA PRO A 134 21.17 11.52 20.77
C PRO A 134 22.21 10.88 19.83
N ALA A 135 21.78 10.49 18.64
CA ALA A 135 22.64 10.12 17.54
C ALA A 135 22.56 11.23 16.48
N ALA A 136 23.60 12.06 16.46
CA ALA A 136 23.94 12.85 15.30
C ALA A 136 24.27 11.89 14.14
N SER A 137 23.41 11.85 13.13
CA SER A 137 23.84 11.43 11.80
C SER A 137 23.03 12.20 10.78
N ALA A 138 23.72 13.13 10.11
CA ALA A 138 23.24 13.78 8.93
C ALA A 138 22.81 12.71 7.92
N GLN A 139 21.52 12.69 7.56
CA GLN A 139 21.14 12.13 6.27
C GLN A 139 21.84 12.98 5.22
N GLU A 140 22.83 12.41 4.56
CA GLU A 140 23.41 12.98 3.35
C GLU A 140 22.27 13.19 2.36
N ALA A 141 21.96 14.46 2.09
CA ALA A 141 20.95 14.84 1.12
C ALA A 141 21.33 14.21 -0.23
N ALA A 142 20.47 13.35 -0.76
CA ALA A 142 20.66 12.82 -2.09
C ALA A 142 20.71 14.01 -3.08
N SER A 143 21.82 14.12 -3.79
CA SER A 143 22.21 15.31 -4.57
C SER A 143 21.39 15.52 -5.84
N ASP A 144 20.62 14.50 -6.28
CA ASP A 144 19.75 14.54 -7.44
C ASP A 144 18.51 13.63 -7.27
N ASP A 145 17.50 13.86 -8.12
CA ASP A 145 16.23 13.14 -8.07
C ASP A 145 16.38 11.63 -8.35
N GLU A 146 17.34 11.23 -9.17
CA GLU A 146 17.61 9.81 -9.46
C GLU A 146 18.09 9.06 -8.20
N SER A 147 19.02 9.67 -7.45
CA SER A 147 19.51 9.14 -6.17
C SER A 147 18.40 9.07 -5.12
N ARG A 148 17.48 10.04 -5.09
CA ARG A 148 16.31 10.05 -4.21
C ARG A 148 15.36 8.90 -4.55
N LEU A 149 15.04 8.72 -5.83
CA LEU A 149 14.19 7.63 -6.31
C LEU A 149 14.82 6.26 -6.00
N ALA A 150 16.14 6.12 -6.20
CA ALA A 150 16.87 4.90 -5.86
C ALA A 150 16.85 4.60 -4.35
N ALA A 151 17.05 5.61 -3.50
CA ALA A 151 16.98 5.47 -2.04
C ALA A 151 15.57 5.07 -1.58
N ASN A 152 14.53 5.72 -2.11
CA ASN A 152 13.14 5.35 -1.85
C ASN A 152 12.87 3.89 -2.27
N ALA A 153 13.32 3.51 -3.47
CA ALA A 153 13.07 2.19 -3.99
C ALA A 153 13.81 1.09 -3.19
N ALA A 154 15.04 1.36 -2.73
CA ALA A 154 15.78 0.46 -1.86
C ALA A 154 15.06 0.26 -0.51
N LEU A 155 14.57 1.35 0.11
CA LEU A 155 13.83 1.32 1.35
C LEU A 155 12.57 0.45 1.24
N TRP A 156 11.74 0.72 0.23
CA TRP A 156 10.46 0.04 0.06
C TRP A 156 10.59 -1.41 -0.42
N ARG A 157 11.61 -1.74 -1.23
CA ARG A 157 11.87 -3.15 -1.61
C ARG A 157 12.37 -3.99 -0.42
N GLY A 158 13.03 -3.37 0.55
CA GLY A 158 13.42 -4.02 1.82
C GLY A 158 12.30 -4.07 2.87
N LEU A 159 11.29 -3.21 2.76
CA LEU A 159 10.23 -3.05 3.75
C LEU A 159 9.41 -4.32 4.02
N PRO A 160 8.99 -5.14 3.01
CA PRO A 160 8.28 -6.39 3.27
C PRO A 160 9.01 -7.34 4.23
N ALA A 161 10.33 -7.46 4.10
CA ALA A 161 11.14 -8.32 4.97
C ALA A 161 11.21 -7.76 6.41
N ARG A 162 11.36 -6.44 6.57
CA ARG A 162 11.36 -5.77 7.87
C ARG A 162 10.01 -5.89 8.56
N ALA A 163 8.92 -5.67 7.83
CA ALA A 163 7.55 -5.81 8.33
C ALA A 163 7.29 -7.25 8.80
N ALA A 164 7.63 -8.25 7.99
CA ALA A 164 7.50 -9.65 8.37
C ALA A 164 8.28 -10.01 9.65
N GLY A 165 9.42 -9.37 9.91
CA GLY A 165 10.21 -9.56 11.12
C GLY A 165 9.50 -9.12 12.41
N VAL A 166 8.58 -8.15 12.34
CA VAL A 166 7.81 -7.64 13.48
C VAL A 166 6.37 -8.15 13.54
N ARG A 167 5.96 -9.02 12.61
CA ARG A 167 4.59 -9.56 12.52
C ARG A 167 4.05 -10.10 13.84
N HIS A 168 4.88 -10.78 14.63
CA HIS A 168 4.50 -11.37 15.92
C HIS A 168 4.08 -10.33 16.97
N LEU A 169 4.44 -9.05 16.78
CA LEU A 169 4.12 -7.93 17.67
C LEU A 169 2.88 -7.15 17.21
N SER A 170 2.36 -7.46 16.02
CA SER A 170 1.26 -6.75 15.38
C SER A 170 0.05 -7.65 15.13
N LEU A 171 -0.02 -8.78 15.85
CA LEU A 171 -1.13 -9.73 15.73
C LEU A 171 -2.41 -9.10 16.30
N PRO A 172 -3.53 -9.13 15.57
CA PRO A 172 -4.81 -8.72 16.12
C PRO A 172 -5.30 -9.74 17.16
N ALA A 173 -6.25 -9.33 18.00
CA ALA A 173 -6.90 -10.24 18.95
C ALA A 173 -7.73 -11.30 18.21
N ASP A 174 -8.41 -10.89 17.14
CA ASP A 174 -9.13 -11.76 16.21
C ASP A 174 -8.49 -11.70 14.81
N PRO A 175 -8.06 -12.83 14.22
CA PRO A 175 -7.56 -12.87 12.84
C PRO A 175 -8.50 -12.23 11.80
N ALA A 176 -9.82 -12.22 12.02
CA ALA A 176 -10.78 -11.58 11.14
C ALA A 176 -10.59 -10.05 11.04
N GLU A 177 -9.93 -9.41 12.02
CA GLU A 177 -9.55 -7.99 11.96
C GLU A 177 -8.45 -7.69 10.93
N ASN A 178 -7.90 -8.71 10.27
CA ASN A 178 -7.04 -8.53 9.09
C ASN A 178 -7.84 -8.25 7.82
N ASP A 179 -9.12 -8.61 7.80
CA ASP A 179 -9.95 -8.60 6.61
C ASP A 179 -10.78 -7.31 6.52
N ILE A 180 -11.10 -6.92 5.29
CA ILE A 180 -11.98 -5.81 4.95
C ILE A 180 -13.29 -6.36 4.39
N VAL A 181 -14.39 -5.91 4.98
CA VAL A 181 -15.76 -6.29 4.61
C VAL A 181 -16.02 -6.07 3.12
N ASP A 182 -16.70 -7.02 2.48
CA ASP A 182 -17.07 -6.88 1.07
C ASP A 182 -18.38 -6.09 0.92
N PRO A 183 -18.37 -4.89 0.33
CA PRO A 183 -19.57 -4.07 0.21
C PRO A 183 -20.38 -4.37 -1.06
N TYR A 184 -19.89 -5.22 -1.97
CA TYR A 184 -20.52 -5.41 -3.27
C TYR A 184 -21.96 -5.93 -3.14
N ARG A 185 -22.92 -5.22 -3.76
CA ARG A 185 -24.38 -5.47 -3.66
C ARG A 185 -24.93 -5.45 -2.23
N ARG A 186 -24.25 -4.74 -1.32
CA ARG A 186 -24.69 -4.52 0.07
C ARG A 186 -25.18 -3.08 0.25
N SER A 187 -25.70 -2.79 1.43
CA SER A 187 -26.22 -1.47 1.77
C SER A 187 -25.09 -0.43 1.93
N PRO A 188 -25.40 0.88 1.86
CA PRO A 188 -24.42 1.95 2.06
C PRO A 188 -23.68 1.89 3.41
N GLU A 189 -24.30 1.32 4.45
CA GLU A 189 -23.68 1.09 5.75
C GLU A 189 -22.43 0.20 5.64
N VAL A 190 -22.47 -0.82 4.79
CA VAL A 190 -21.34 -1.74 4.58
C VAL A 190 -20.21 -1.05 3.79
N TYR A 191 -20.54 -0.08 2.94
CA TYR A 191 -19.52 0.77 2.30
C TYR A 191 -18.83 1.69 3.31
N ARG A 192 -19.59 2.25 4.27
CA ARG A 192 -19.00 3.03 5.37
C ARG A 192 -18.11 2.15 6.25
N GLU A 193 -18.54 0.94 6.58
CA GLU A 193 -17.71 -0.01 7.33
C GLU A 193 -16.42 -0.38 6.57
N MET A 194 -16.52 -0.60 5.25
CA MET A 194 -15.34 -0.81 4.40
C MET A 194 -14.38 0.38 4.47
N GLU A 195 -14.91 1.60 4.40
CA GLU A 195 -14.13 2.85 4.51
C GLU A 195 -13.44 2.97 5.87
N ASP A 196 -14.17 2.76 6.96
CA ASP A 196 -13.65 2.78 8.35
C ASP A 196 -12.53 1.75 8.56
N GLN A 197 -12.60 0.61 7.87
CA GLN A 197 -11.56 -0.43 7.94
C GLN A 197 -10.34 -0.11 7.05
N LEU A 198 -10.56 0.54 5.90
CA LEU A 198 -9.54 0.77 4.88
C LEU A 198 -8.76 2.08 5.09
N ALA A 199 -9.44 3.16 5.46
CA ALA A 199 -8.84 4.50 5.59
C ALA A 199 -7.71 4.55 6.63
N PRO A 200 -7.83 3.99 7.85
CA PRO A 200 -6.73 3.97 8.81
C PRO A 200 -5.50 3.22 8.29
N ALA A 201 -5.71 2.14 7.53
CA ALA A 201 -4.61 1.38 6.95
C ALA A 201 -3.86 2.18 5.88
N ILE A 202 -4.58 2.88 5.00
CA ILE A 202 -4.00 3.80 4.02
C ILE A 202 -3.21 4.92 4.71
N VAL A 203 -3.80 5.55 5.74
CA VAL A 203 -3.14 6.62 6.50
C VAL A 203 -1.85 6.14 7.14
N SER A 204 -1.83 4.95 7.75
CA SER A 204 -0.60 4.37 8.30
C SER A 204 0.48 4.14 7.24
N ILE A 205 0.12 3.65 6.05
CA ILE A 205 1.05 3.44 4.94
C ILE A 205 1.62 4.78 4.44
N LEU A 206 0.77 5.80 4.27
CA LEU A 206 1.20 7.14 3.84
C LEU A 206 2.03 7.85 4.91
N ARG A 207 1.71 7.66 6.20
CA ARG A 207 2.52 8.15 7.32
C ARG A 207 3.92 7.54 7.30
N HIS A 208 4.02 6.22 7.16
CA HIS A 208 5.30 5.54 7.04
C HIS A 208 6.12 6.08 5.87
N ALA A 209 5.48 6.29 4.71
CA ALA A 209 6.12 6.89 3.55
C ALA A 209 6.69 8.28 3.86
N ARG A 210 5.92 9.16 4.50
CA ARG A 210 6.35 10.52 4.86
C ARG A 210 7.51 10.54 5.86
N LEU A 211 7.46 9.69 6.89
CA LEU A 211 8.50 9.61 7.91
C LEU A 211 9.84 9.09 7.36
N ASN A 212 9.79 8.32 6.27
CA ASN A 212 10.96 7.67 5.69
C ASN A 212 11.30 8.21 4.29
N ALA A 213 10.71 9.34 3.89
CA ALA A 213 10.96 9.95 2.58
C ALA A 213 12.41 10.46 2.50
N PRO A 214 13.14 10.19 1.41
CA PRO A 214 14.46 10.77 1.19
C PRO A 214 14.37 12.31 1.14
N VAL A 215 15.10 12.99 2.03
CA VAL A 215 15.06 14.44 2.19
C VAL A 215 15.60 15.13 0.93
N SER A 216 14.92 16.19 0.47
CA SER A 216 15.43 17.09 -0.58
C SER A 216 16.34 18.15 0.04
N PRO A 217 17.47 18.53 -0.59
CA PRO A 217 18.31 19.63 -0.11
C PRO A 217 17.57 20.98 0.04
N ASP A 218 16.48 21.22 -0.70
CA ASP A 218 15.72 22.49 -0.66
C ASP A 218 14.81 22.65 0.57
N ALA A 219 14.54 21.59 1.34
CA ALA A 219 13.66 21.67 2.51
C ALA A 219 14.33 22.34 3.74
N ALA A 220 15.61 22.70 3.64
CA ALA A 220 16.37 23.33 4.72
C ALA A 220 16.43 24.87 4.64
N GLN A 221 15.70 25.51 3.71
CA GLN A 221 15.79 26.97 3.48
C GLN A 221 14.48 27.77 3.65
N LEU A 222 13.48 27.25 4.36
CA LEU A 222 12.27 28.02 4.74
C LEU A 222 12.10 28.11 6.26
#